data_AF-A0A3B8KUY5-F1
#
_entry.id   AF-A0A3B8KUY5-F1
#
_cell.length_a   1.000
_cell.length_b   1.000
_cell.length_c   1.000
_cell.angle_alpha   90.00
_cell.angle_beta   90.00
_cell.angle_gamma   90.00
#
_symmetry.space_group_name_H-M   'P 1'
#
loop_
_entity.id
_entity.type
_entity.pdbx_description
1 polymer ?
#
loop_
_entity_poly.entity_id
_entity_poly.type
_entity_poly.pdbx_seq_one_letter_code
_entity_poly.pdbx_strand_id
1 'polypeptide(L)'
;DTAGRLHMDEDLMAELEEMKKELKPREILLVLDAMTGQEAVDVAKSFHERLGLTGLVMTKLDGDARGGALLSAKAVADVPVKFVGTGERIEDLEAFDAGRMAQRILGMGDVAGLAEKVRQATEGADVEQMARSLKKGRFTLEDMLQQIRQLQKMGPLDKVIDMIPGANRLKGLANAEVDPSRIKRIEAVILSMTPEERKNPKIIKGSRRRRIARGSGTTVQTVNQVLAQHKQMQELMKRFGKNGKKMKLPGGLPF
;
A
#
# COMPACT_ATOMS: atom_id res chain seq x y z
N ASP A 1 -25.29 -9.43 4.45
CA ASP A 1 -24.52 -9.54 5.70
C ASP A 1 -25.43 -10.19 6.72
N THR A 2 -24.95 -11.20 7.44
CA THR A 2 -25.73 -11.98 8.40
C THR A 2 -24.96 -12.05 9.72
N ALA A 3 -25.66 -12.22 10.84
CA ALA A 3 -25.00 -12.37 12.13
C ALA A 3 -24.00 -13.55 12.14
N GLY A 4 -22.92 -13.40 12.92
CA GLY A 4 -21.98 -14.49 13.17
C GLY A 4 -22.63 -15.60 13.99
N ARG A 5 -22.43 -16.85 13.58
CA ARG A 5 -23.09 -18.03 14.14
C ARG A 5 -22.11 -19.17 14.28
N LEU A 6 -22.29 -19.99 15.31
CA LEU A 6 -21.56 -21.25 15.46
C LEU A 6 -22.23 -22.31 14.57
N HIS A 7 -21.44 -23.08 13.85
CA HIS A 7 -21.93 -24.18 13.00
C HIS A 7 -22.67 -25.28 13.77
N MET A 8 -22.52 -25.32 15.10
CA MET A 8 -23.19 -26.27 16.00
C MET A 8 -24.53 -25.74 16.56
N ASP A 9 -24.88 -24.49 16.29
CA ASP A 9 -26.14 -23.90 16.76
C ASP A 9 -27.26 -24.20 15.75
N GLU A 10 -28.05 -25.22 16.04
CA GLU A 10 -29.10 -25.73 15.14
C GLU A 10 -30.19 -24.70 14.83
N ASP A 11 -30.61 -23.92 15.83
CA ASP A 11 -31.68 -22.94 15.67
C ASP A 11 -31.23 -21.81 14.73
N LEU A 12 -30.00 -21.32 14.93
CA LEU A 12 -29.42 -20.28 14.09
C LEU A 12 -29.09 -20.76 12.68
N MET A 13 -28.75 -22.04 12.50
CA MET A 13 -28.55 -22.63 11.18
C MET A 13 -29.87 -22.87 10.45
N ALA A 14 -30.93 -23.27 11.14
CA ALA A 14 -32.28 -23.40 10.57
C ALA A 14 -32.79 -22.03 10.05
N GLU A 15 -32.54 -20.96 10.80
CA GLU A 15 -32.87 -19.59 10.38
C GLU A 15 -32.17 -19.22 9.05
N LEU A 16 -30.90 -19.59 8.89
CA LEU A 16 -30.16 -19.36 7.63
C LEU A 16 -30.71 -20.17 6.46
N GLU A 17 -31.14 -21.41 6.70
CA GLU A 17 -31.78 -22.22 5.68
C GLU A 17 -33.12 -21.64 5.23
N GLU A 18 -33.91 -21.09 6.16
CA GLU A 18 -35.15 -20.38 5.84
C GLU A 18 -34.88 -19.12 5.02
N MET A 19 -33.94 -18.28 5.46
CA MET A 19 -33.51 -17.10 4.69
C MET A 19 -33.05 -17.45 3.28
N LYS A 20 -32.27 -18.54 3.13
CA LYS A 20 -31.82 -19.02 1.81
C LYS A 20 -33.00 -19.43 0.93
N LYS A 21 -34.00 -20.13 1.48
CA LYS A 21 -35.19 -20.59 0.73
C LYS A 21 -36.02 -19.40 0.22
N GLU A 22 -36.16 -18.36 1.04
CA GLU A 22 -36.93 -17.17 0.69
C GLU A 22 -36.19 -16.25 -0.29
N LEU A 23 -34.93 -15.91 0.01
CA LEU A 23 -34.16 -14.93 -0.75
C LEU A 23 -33.53 -15.49 -2.03
N LYS A 24 -33.32 -16.82 -2.12
CA LYS A 24 -32.71 -17.52 -3.27
C LYS A 24 -31.44 -16.83 -3.79
N PRO A 25 -30.44 -16.59 -2.92
CA PRO A 25 -29.23 -15.88 -3.31
C PRO A 25 -28.47 -16.64 -4.40
N ARG A 26 -27.92 -15.90 -5.37
CA ARG A 26 -27.04 -16.47 -6.40
C ARG A 26 -25.68 -16.88 -5.85
N GLU A 27 -25.23 -16.19 -4.81
CA GLU A 27 -23.92 -16.35 -4.20
C GLU A 27 -24.07 -16.38 -2.68
N ILE A 28 -23.46 -17.38 -2.04
CA ILE A 28 -23.36 -17.51 -0.59
C ILE A 28 -21.88 -17.66 -0.27
N LEU A 29 -21.32 -16.59 0.29
CA LEU A 29 -19.90 -16.52 0.62
C LEU A 29 -19.72 -16.73 2.12
N LEU A 30 -18.93 -17.73 2.51
CA LEU A 30 -18.53 -17.91 3.90
C LEU A 30 -17.25 -17.12 4.16
N VAL A 31 -17.28 -16.30 5.20
CA VAL A 31 -16.13 -15.53 5.67
C VAL A 31 -15.41 -16.34 6.75
N LEU A 32 -14.14 -16.64 6.52
CA LEU A 32 -13.29 -17.37 7.46
C LEU A 32 -12.08 -16.52 7.85
N ASP A 33 -11.63 -16.70 9.09
CA ASP A 33 -10.40 -16.09 9.59
C ASP A 33 -9.23 -17.04 9.29
N ALA A 34 -8.15 -16.50 8.71
CA ALA A 34 -6.95 -17.27 8.40
C ALA A 34 -6.28 -17.88 9.64
N MET A 35 -6.56 -17.34 10.84
CA MET A 35 -6.04 -17.86 12.11
C MET A 35 -6.81 -19.08 12.64
N THR A 36 -8.02 -19.36 12.14
CA THR A 36 -8.93 -20.42 12.66
C THR A 36 -8.42 -21.85 12.43
N GLY A 37 -7.24 -22.01 11.83
CA GLY A 37 -6.53 -23.30 11.81
C GLY A 37 -7.34 -24.43 11.18
N GLN A 38 -7.37 -25.58 11.85
CA GLN A 38 -8.11 -26.76 11.36
C GLN A 38 -9.62 -26.66 11.60
N GLU A 39 -10.08 -25.92 12.60
CA GLU A 39 -11.53 -25.76 12.88
C GLU A 39 -12.28 -25.08 11.74
N ALA A 40 -11.57 -24.25 10.95
CA ALA A 40 -12.11 -23.62 9.75
C ALA A 40 -12.66 -24.65 8.74
N VAL A 41 -12.10 -25.87 8.74
CA VAL A 41 -12.49 -26.98 7.88
C VAL A 41 -13.89 -27.49 8.23
N ASP A 42 -14.10 -27.78 9.51
CA ASP A 42 -15.37 -28.33 10.00
C ASP A 42 -16.50 -27.31 9.86
N VAL A 43 -16.18 -26.04 10.14
CA VAL A 43 -17.09 -24.92 9.89
C VAL A 43 -17.45 -24.84 8.41
N ALA A 44 -16.47 -24.81 7.51
CA ALA A 44 -16.71 -24.71 6.07
C ALA A 44 -17.56 -25.86 5.55
N LYS A 45 -17.29 -27.09 6.02
CA LYS A 45 -18.02 -28.29 5.63
C LYS A 45 -19.48 -28.23 6.09
N SER A 46 -19.71 -27.96 7.38
CA SER A 46 -21.06 -27.88 7.94
C SER A 46 -21.92 -26.80 7.26
N PHE A 47 -21.35 -25.61 7.06
CA PHE A 47 -22.04 -24.54 6.33
C PHE A 47 -22.28 -24.88 4.86
N HIS A 48 -21.34 -25.58 4.20
CA HIS A 48 -21.52 -26.01 2.81
C HIS A 48 -22.63 -27.06 2.65
N GLU A 49 -22.69 -28.05 3.54
CA GLU A 49 -23.72 -29.10 3.50
C GLU A 49 -25.13 -28.53 3.64
N ARG A 50 -25.32 -27.53 4.51
CA ARG A 50 -26.63 -26.91 4.76
C ARG A 50 -26.99 -25.82 3.76
N LEU A 51 -26.05 -24.91 3.51
CA LEU A 51 -26.32 -23.69 2.75
C LEU A 51 -25.83 -23.77 1.30
N GLY A 52 -25.02 -24.74 0.91
CA GLY A 52 -24.50 -24.85 -0.45
C GLY A 52 -23.66 -23.62 -0.80
N LEU A 53 -22.55 -23.43 -0.08
CA LEU A 53 -21.65 -22.29 -0.29
C LEU A 53 -21.16 -22.24 -1.73
N THR A 54 -21.04 -21.05 -2.29
CA THR A 54 -20.54 -20.83 -3.67
C THR A 54 -19.12 -20.26 -3.70
N GLY A 55 -18.62 -19.82 -2.54
CA GLY A 55 -17.24 -19.36 -2.41
C GLY A 55 -16.86 -19.02 -0.97
N LEU A 56 -15.56 -18.80 -0.78
CA LEU A 56 -14.98 -18.42 0.50
C LEU A 56 -14.34 -17.03 0.41
N VAL A 57 -14.35 -16.32 1.53
CA VAL A 57 -13.57 -15.10 1.75
C VAL A 57 -12.66 -15.34 2.95
N MET A 58 -11.35 -15.20 2.76
CA MET A 58 -10.37 -15.41 3.83
C MET A 58 -9.90 -14.06 4.36
N THR A 59 -10.03 -13.81 5.66
CA THR A 59 -9.65 -12.54 6.29
C THR A 59 -8.40 -12.69 7.16
N LYS A 60 -7.83 -11.56 7.60
CA LYS A 60 -6.64 -11.48 8.47
C LYS A 60 -5.41 -12.20 7.90
N LEU A 61 -5.25 -12.16 6.58
CA LEU A 61 -4.08 -12.71 5.91
C LEU A 61 -2.84 -11.80 6.02
N ASP A 62 -2.93 -10.67 6.69
CA ASP A 62 -1.81 -9.78 7.01
C ASP A 62 -0.99 -10.21 8.23
N GLY A 63 -1.51 -11.11 9.07
CA GLY A 63 -0.78 -11.69 10.19
C GLY A 63 0.20 -12.80 9.81
N ASP A 64 0.77 -13.44 10.82
CA ASP A 64 1.70 -14.58 10.70
C ASP A 64 1.05 -15.89 10.20
N ALA A 65 -0.26 -15.86 9.96
CA ALA A 65 -1.00 -16.99 9.45
C ALA A 65 -0.51 -17.33 8.03
N ARG A 66 0.30 -18.39 7.92
CA ARG A 66 0.82 -18.91 6.64
C ARG A 66 -0.24 -19.56 5.76
N GLY A 67 -1.52 -19.22 5.92
CA GLY A 67 -2.56 -19.68 5.01
C GLY A 67 -2.92 -21.15 5.05
N GLY A 68 -2.49 -21.91 6.06
CA GLY A 68 -2.81 -23.33 6.20
C GLY A 68 -4.32 -23.59 6.23
N ALA A 69 -5.08 -22.72 6.91
CA ALA A 69 -6.55 -22.78 6.93
C ALA A 69 -7.18 -22.66 5.53
N LEU A 70 -6.57 -21.91 4.61
CA LEU A 70 -7.05 -21.73 3.24
C LEU A 70 -6.93 -23.02 2.42
N LEU A 71 -5.79 -23.71 2.54
CA LEU A 71 -5.57 -25.01 1.91
C LEU A 71 -6.57 -26.05 2.45
N SER A 72 -6.74 -26.09 3.76
CA SER A 72 -7.62 -27.07 4.40
C SER A 72 -9.10 -26.82 4.09
N ALA A 73 -9.56 -25.57 4.11
CA ALA A 73 -10.94 -25.22 3.77
C ALA A 73 -11.26 -25.53 2.30
N LYS A 74 -10.34 -25.23 1.38
CA LYS A 74 -10.50 -25.58 -0.05
C LYS A 74 -10.54 -27.10 -0.26
N ALA A 75 -9.67 -27.85 0.41
CA ALA A 75 -9.58 -29.30 0.23
C ALA A 75 -10.83 -30.05 0.67
N VAL A 76 -11.62 -29.50 1.60
CA VAL A 76 -12.78 -30.19 2.19
C VAL A 76 -14.10 -29.67 1.66
N ALA A 77 -14.24 -28.35 1.45
CA ALA A 77 -15.51 -27.77 1.02
C ALA A 77 -15.66 -27.69 -0.51
N ASP A 78 -14.60 -28.00 -1.28
CA ASP A 78 -14.54 -27.93 -2.76
C ASP A 78 -15.11 -26.63 -3.38
N VAL A 79 -15.03 -25.55 -2.62
CA VAL A 79 -15.51 -24.21 -3.03
C VAL A 79 -14.35 -23.27 -3.31
N PRO A 80 -14.47 -22.39 -4.33
CA PRO A 80 -13.42 -21.46 -4.67
C PRO A 80 -13.28 -20.36 -3.61
N VAL A 81 -12.04 -20.06 -3.23
CA VAL A 81 -11.75 -18.82 -2.50
C VAL A 81 -11.81 -17.67 -3.50
N LYS A 82 -12.68 -16.68 -3.25
CA LYS A 82 -12.93 -15.55 -4.17
C LYS A 82 -12.14 -14.31 -3.78
N PHE A 83 -12.09 -14.02 -2.48
CA PHE A 83 -11.45 -12.82 -1.95
C PHE A 83 -10.59 -13.10 -0.73
N VAL A 84 -9.62 -12.21 -0.50
CA VAL A 84 -8.73 -12.21 0.66
C VAL A 84 -8.66 -10.82 1.29
N GLY A 85 -8.78 -10.74 2.61
CA GLY A 85 -8.55 -9.52 3.39
C GLY A 85 -7.11 -9.49 3.90
N THR A 86 -6.35 -8.48 3.47
CA THR A 86 -4.93 -8.26 3.82
C THR A 86 -4.75 -7.05 4.76
N GLY A 87 -5.80 -6.68 5.49
CA GLY A 87 -5.81 -5.58 6.45
C GLY A 87 -7.23 -5.22 6.88
N GLU A 88 -7.35 -4.09 7.59
CA GLU A 88 -8.61 -3.62 8.18
C GLU A 88 -9.34 -2.59 7.31
N ARG A 89 -8.68 -2.03 6.29
CA ARG A 89 -9.29 -0.98 5.45
C ARG A 89 -10.12 -1.59 4.34
N ILE A 90 -11.02 -0.78 3.80
CA ILE A 90 -11.86 -1.17 2.64
C ILE A 90 -10.97 -1.51 1.43
N GLU A 91 -9.84 -0.81 1.27
CA GLU A 91 -8.89 -1.07 0.18
C GLU A 91 -8.11 -2.39 0.32
N ASP A 92 -8.13 -3.02 1.50
CA ASP A 92 -7.34 -4.21 1.80
C ASP A 92 -8.08 -5.52 1.42
N LEU A 93 -9.26 -5.43 0.78
CA LEU A 93 -9.96 -6.57 0.21
C LEU A 93 -9.50 -6.81 -1.24
N GLU A 94 -8.77 -7.89 -1.46
CA GLU A 94 -8.21 -8.25 -2.77
C GLU A 94 -8.88 -9.51 -3.34
N ALA A 95 -8.88 -9.64 -4.67
CA ALA A 95 -9.25 -10.90 -5.31
C ALA A 95 -8.23 -11.98 -4.99
N PHE A 96 -8.68 -13.22 -4.77
CA PHE A 96 -7.79 -14.33 -4.45
C PHE A 96 -6.95 -14.73 -5.66
N ASP A 97 -5.64 -14.85 -5.45
CA ASP A 97 -4.67 -15.34 -6.42
C ASP A 97 -3.90 -16.54 -5.83
N ALA A 98 -4.08 -17.72 -6.44
CA ALA A 98 -3.47 -18.95 -5.96
C ALA A 98 -1.94 -18.94 -6.09
N GLY A 99 -1.38 -18.28 -7.11
CA GLY A 99 0.06 -18.18 -7.33
C GLY A 99 0.72 -17.31 -6.26
N ARG A 100 0.14 -16.14 -5.98
CA ARG A 100 0.59 -15.23 -4.90
C ARG A 100 0.49 -15.92 -3.55
N MET A 101 -0.59 -16.65 -3.31
CA MET A 101 -0.78 -17.41 -2.07
C MET A 101 0.27 -18.51 -1.90
N ALA A 102 0.54 -19.29 -2.95
CA ALA A 102 1.57 -20.33 -2.94
C ALA A 102 2.96 -19.75 -2.66
N GLN A 103 3.32 -18.64 -3.32
CA GLN A 103 4.59 -17.96 -3.07
C GLN A 103 4.72 -17.47 -1.62
N ARG A 104 3.62 -16.96 -1.04
CA ARG A 104 3.59 -16.53 0.36
C ARG A 104 3.77 -17.70 1.33
N ILE A 105 3.10 -18.82 1.08
CA ILE A 105 3.27 -20.07 1.86
C ILE A 105 4.71 -20.57 1.79
N LEU A 106 5.32 -20.54 0.60
CA LEU A 106 6.69 -20.97 0.34
C LEU A 106 7.75 -19.97 0.85
N GLY A 107 7.34 -18.85 1.44
CA GLY A 107 8.27 -17.81 1.93
C GLY A 107 8.98 -17.02 0.82
N MET A 108 8.56 -17.19 -0.44
CA MET A 108 9.08 -16.46 -1.62
C MET A 108 8.24 -15.21 -1.97
N GLY A 109 7.10 -15.02 -1.31
CA GLY A 109 6.09 -14.01 -1.64
C GLY A 109 6.54 -12.56 -1.48
N ASP A 110 7.59 -12.31 -0.69
CA ASP A 110 8.07 -10.95 -0.42
C ASP A 110 8.95 -10.38 -1.53
N VAL A 111 9.42 -11.19 -2.47
CA VAL A 111 10.30 -10.72 -3.56
C VAL A 111 9.52 -10.56 -4.86
N ALA A 112 8.57 -11.45 -5.13
CA ALA A 112 7.77 -11.42 -6.36
C ALA A 112 6.67 -10.35 -6.32
N GLY A 113 5.92 -10.22 -5.21
CA GLY A 113 4.93 -9.15 -5.04
C GLY A 113 5.58 -7.76 -4.94
N LEU A 114 6.79 -7.69 -4.38
CA LEU A 114 7.62 -6.50 -4.35
C LEU A 114 8.11 -6.14 -5.74
N ALA A 115 8.57 -7.10 -6.54
CA ALA A 115 8.90 -6.88 -7.95
C ALA A 115 7.67 -6.45 -8.76
N GLU A 116 6.48 -6.98 -8.48
CA GLU A 116 5.23 -6.59 -9.13
C GLU A 116 4.81 -5.16 -8.78
N LYS A 117 4.81 -4.79 -7.50
CA LYS A 117 4.48 -3.43 -7.04
C LYS A 117 5.55 -2.42 -7.43
N VAL A 118 6.83 -2.82 -7.44
CA VAL A 118 7.93 -2.01 -7.97
C VAL A 118 7.78 -1.85 -9.48
N ARG A 119 7.49 -2.92 -10.24
CA ARG A 119 7.18 -2.85 -11.67
C ARG A 119 5.98 -1.94 -11.93
N GLN A 120 4.86 -2.10 -11.24
CA GLN A 120 3.71 -1.19 -11.39
C GLN A 120 4.05 0.27 -11.01
N ALA A 121 4.89 0.49 -9.98
CA ALA A 121 5.36 1.81 -9.60
C ALA A 121 6.43 2.40 -10.54
N THR A 122 7.14 1.56 -11.31
CA THR A 122 8.19 1.98 -12.26
C THR A 122 7.74 1.97 -13.73
N GLU A 123 6.70 1.22 -14.08
CA GLU A 123 6.20 1.05 -15.46
C GLU A 123 5.10 2.07 -15.83
N GLY A 124 4.62 2.90 -14.90
CA GLY A 124 3.63 3.92 -15.19
C GLY A 124 4.21 5.33 -15.28
N ALA A 125 4.49 5.83 -16.49
CA ALA A 125 4.72 7.24 -16.87
C ALA A 125 5.80 8.06 -16.12
N ASP A 126 6.30 7.61 -14.98
CA ASP A 126 7.19 8.34 -14.08
C ASP A 126 8.64 8.29 -14.54
N VAL A 127 9.12 7.15 -15.06
CA VAL A 127 10.50 7.04 -15.53
C VAL A 127 10.76 7.98 -16.71
N GLU A 128 9.80 8.15 -17.62
CA GLU A 128 9.92 9.13 -18.70
C GLU A 128 9.84 10.58 -18.21
N GLN A 129 8.94 10.91 -17.28
CA GLN A 129 8.86 12.26 -16.72
C GLN A 129 10.10 12.61 -15.90
N MET A 130 10.57 11.69 -15.08
CA MET A 130 11.78 11.82 -14.27
C MET A 130 13.02 11.91 -15.17
N ALA A 131 13.11 11.09 -16.24
CA ALA A 131 14.16 11.20 -17.25
C ALA A 131 14.09 12.54 -18.00
N ARG A 132 12.90 13.05 -18.36
CA ARG A 132 12.72 14.37 -19.00
C ARG A 132 13.09 15.53 -18.06
N SER A 133 12.75 15.45 -16.77
CA SER A 133 13.12 16.46 -15.76
C SER A 133 14.62 16.44 -15.45
N LEU A 134 15.25 15.25 -15.45
CA LEU A 134 16.71 15.09 -15.42
C LEU A 134 17.38 15.69 -16.68
N LYS A 135 16.82 15.44 -17.87
CA LYS A 135 17.32 15.95 -19.17
C LYS A 135 17.21 17.48 -19.27
N LYS A 136 16.22 18.09 -18.62
CA LYS A 136 16.02 19.56 -18.54
C LYS A 136 16.80 20.23 -17.40
N GLY A 137 17.49 19.46 -16.54
CA GLY A 137 18.39 19.99 -15.51
C GLY A 137 17.72 20.86 -14.44
N ARG A 138 16.41 20.79 -14.29
CA ARG A 138 15.63 21.63 -13.37
C ARG A 138 14.61 20.77 -12.62
N PHE A 139 14.97 20.35 -11.43
CA PHE A 139 14.03 19.88 -10.42
C PHE A 139 13.29 21.10 -9.84
N THR A 140 11.97 21.11 -9.97
CA THR A 140 11.07 22.18 -9.51
C THR A 140 10.22 21.72 -8.32
N LEU A 141 9.52 22.65 -7.67
CA LEU A 141 8.58 22.31 -6.59
C LEU A 141 7.36 21.54 -7.10
N GLU A 142 7.04 21.64 -8.39
CA GLU A 142 5.98 20.84 -9.02
C GLU A 142 6.40 19.36 -9.11
N ASP A 143 7.65 19.11 -9.50
CA ASP A 143 8.21 17.74 -9.51
C ASP A 143 8.23 17.17 -8.08
N MET A 144 8.64 17.98 -7.09
CA MET A 144 8.62 17.58 -5.67
C MET A 144 7.21 17.24 -5.19
N LEU A 145 6.19 17.98 -5.61
CA LEU A 145 4.79 17.72 -5.26
C LEU A 145 4.31 16.38 -5.84
N GLN A 146 4.65 16.08 -7.08
CA GLN A 146 4.31 14.79 -7.71
C GLN A 146 4.92 13.62 -6.96
N GLN A 147 6.20 13.71 -6.60
CA GLN A 147 6.90 12.68 -5.83
C GLN A 147 6.28 12.48 -4.44
N ILE A 148 5.88 13.55 -3.76
CA ILE A 148 5.19 13.46 -2.47
C ILE A 148 3.84 12.73 -2.60
N ARG A 149 3.08 13.02 -3.65
CA ARG A 149 1.80 12.36 -3.91
C ARG A 149 1.95 10.89 -4.28
N GLN A 150 3.01 10.53 -4.98
CA GLN A 150 3.33 9.12 -5.26
C GLN A 150 3.64 8.38 -3.95
N LEU A 151 4.46 8.97 -3.08
CA LEU A 151 4.75 8.39 -1.77
C LEU A 151 3.49 8.21 -0.91
N GLN A 152 2.55 9.17 -0.95
CA GLN A 152 1.26 9.03 -0.25
C GLN A 152 0.39 7.90 -0.84
N LYS A 153 0.47 7.63 -2.14
CA LYS A 153 -0.28 6.54 -2.80
C LYS A 153 0.25 5.14 -2.46
N MET A 154 1.51 5.02 -2.05
CA MET A 154 2.14 3.74 -1.72
C MET A 154 1.73 3.18 -0.34
N GLY A 155 0.90 3.90 0.43
CA GLY A 155 0.41 3.45 1.73
C GLY A 155 1.31 3.84 2.91
N PRO A 156 1.12 3.25 4.11
CA PRO A 156 1.91 3.58 5.29
C PRO A 156 3.40 3.25 5.05
N LEU A 157 4.23 4.29 5.02
CA LEU A 157 5.68 4.20 4.76
C LEU A 157 6.41 3.30 5.78
N ASP A 158 5.81 3.08 6.95
CA ASP A 158 6.31 2.20 7.99
C ASP A 158 6.48 0.76 7.48
N LYS A 159 5.49 0.25 6.72
CA LYS A 159 5.56 -1.10 6.13
C LYS A 159 6.62 -1.21 5.04
N VAL A 160 6.88 -0.14 4.29
CA VAL A 160 7.91 -0.15 3.23
C VAL A 160 9.33 -0.11 3.82
N ILE A 161 9.54 0.62 4.92
CA ILE A 161 10.84 0.71 5.60
C ILE A 161 11.21 -0.61 6.28
N ASP A 162 10.24 -1.31 6.88
CA ASP A 162 10.45 -2.62 7.50
C ASP A 162 10.78 -3.73 6.47
N MET A 163 10.49 -3.51 5.19
CA MET A 163 10.75 -4.45 4.10
C MET A 163 12.11 -4.24 3.41
N ILE A 164 12.92 -3.26 3.81
CA ILE A 164 14.26 -3.02 3.23
C ILE A 164 15.32 -3.87 3.98
N PRO A 165 16.02 -4.81 3.30
CA PRO A 165 17.10 -5.58 3.92
C PRO A 165 18.20 -4.65 4.43
N GLY A 166 18.51 -4.72 5.74
CA GLY A 166 19.52 -3.88 6.37
C GLY A 166 19.00 -2.60 7.05
N ALA A 167 17.69 -2.34 7.04
CA ALA A 167 17.06 -1.21 7.71
C ALA A 167 17.28 -1.20 9.24
N ASN A 168 17.52 -2.36 9.88
CA ASN A 168 17.86 -2.43 11.31
C ASN A 168 19.15 -1.68 11.67
N ARG A 169 20.08 -1.47 10.71
CA ARG A 169 21.29 -0.63 10.92
C ARG A 169 21.02 0.86 10.69
N LEU A 170 19.92 1.20 10.04
CA LEU A 170 19.48 2.57 9.76
C LEU A 170 18.46 3.08 10.78
N LYS A 171 17.74 2.20 11.49
CA LYS A 171 16.78 2.58 12.56
C LYS A 171 17.40 3.50 13.63
N GLY A 172 18.69 3.34 13.96
CA GLY A 172 19.39 4.24 14.89
C GLY A 172 19.69 5.65 14.36
N LEU A 173 19.69 5.85 13.04
CA LEU A 173 19.89 7.15 12.37
C LEU A 173 18.56 7.74 11.84
N ALA A 174 17.55 6.89 11.65
CA ALA A 174 16.25 7.18 11.07
C ALA A 174 15.15 7.46 12.12
N ASN A 175 15.50 7.90 13.33
CA ASN A 175 14.56 8.54 14.27
C ASN A 175 13.95 9.87 13.73
N ALA A 176 14.10 10.15 12.45
CA ALA A 176 13.19 11.04 11.75
C ALA A 176 11.93 10.22 11.42
N GLU A 177 11.08 10.02 12.43
CA GLU A 177 9.68 9.62 12.25
C GLU A 177 9.15 10.36 11.02
N VAL A 178 8.90 9.62 9.93
CA VAL A 178 8.27 10.17 8.74
C VAL A 178 6.79 10.27 9.07
N ASP A 179 6.47 11.18 9.98
CA ASP A 179 5.11 11.47 10.42
C ASP A 179 4.27 11.80 9.18
N PRO A 180 3.23 11.01 8.86
CA PRO A 180 2.35 11.26 7.73
C PRO A 180 1.75 12.67 7.74
N SER A 181 1.60 13.26 8.93
CA SER A 181 1.12 14.64 9.10
C SER A 181 2.13 15.66 8.57
N ARG A 182 3.44 15.40 8.63
CA ARG A 182 4.48 16.27 8.06
C ARG A 182 4.43 16.27 6.55
N ILE A 183 4.20 15.10 5.93
CA ILE A 183 4.07 15.00 4.47
C ILE A 183 2.89 15.84 3.99
N LYS A 184 1.72 15.71 4.65
CA LYS A 184 0.53 16.53 4.35
C LYS A 184 0.80 18.04 4.53
N ARG A 185 1.57 18.44 5.53
CA ARG A 185 1.96 19.85 5.72
C ARG A 185 2.86 20.37 4.61
N ILE A 186 3.82 19.57 4.14
CA ILE A 186 4.68 19.94 3.01
C ILE A 186 3.83 20.11 1.74
N GLU A 187 2.90 19.18 1.49
CA GLU A 187 1.97 19.28 0.37
C GLU A 187 1.14 20.57 0.44
N ALA A 188 0.54 20.88 1.59
CA ALA A 188 -0.25 22.10 1.80
C ALA A 188 0.56 23.39 1.53
N VAL A 189 1.84 23.41 1.94
CA VAL A 189 2.75 24.53 1.67
C VAL A 189 2.99 24.71 0.17
N ILE A 190 3.25 23.63 -0.57
CA ILE A 190 3.50 23.71 -2.02
C ILE A 190 2.21 24.11 -2.77
N LEU A 191 1.05 23.57 -2.35
CA LEU A 191 -0.24 23.90 -2.93
C LEU A 191 -0.61 25.39 -2.76
N SER A 192 -0.17 26.02 -1.67
CA SER A 192 -0.35 27.45 -1.39
C SER A 192 0.54 28.39 -2.23
N MET A 193 1.39 27.82 -3.09
CA MET A 193 2.20 28.56 -4.07
C MET A 193 1.49 28.66 -5.41
N THR A 194 1.75 29.76 -6.11
CA THR A 194 1.35 29.95 -7.51
C THR A 194 2.21 29.09 -8.45
N PRO A 195 1.74 28.77 -9.67
CA PRO A 195 2.53 28.01 -10.65
C PRO A 195 3.88 28.65 -10.99
N GLU A 196 3.95 29.99 -10.97
CA GLU A 196 5.20 30.73 -11.20
C GLU A 196 6.21 30.50 -10.07
N GLU A 197 5.75 30.54 -8.82
CA GLU A 197 6.58 30.30 -7.64
C GLU A 197 7.08 28.85 -7.57
N ARG A 198 6.26 27.87 -8.00
CA ARG A 198 6.67 26.46 -8.04
C ARG A 198 7.74 26.20 -9.08
N LYS A 199 7.61 26.82 -10.26
CA LYS A 199 8.61 26.75 -11.34
C LYS A 199 9.90 27.48 -10.99
N ASN A 200 9.81 28.59 -10.25
CA ASN A 200 10.95 29.40 -9.87
C ASN A 200 10.94 29.76 -8.37
N PRO A 201 11.44 28.86 -7.49
CA PRO A 201 11.44 29.09 -6.04
C PRO A 201 12.25 30.31 -5.59
N LYS A 202 13.14 30.84 -6.43
CA LYS A 202 13.98 32.01 -6.12
C LYS A 202 13.19 33.31 -5.92
N ILE A 203 11.98 33.40 -6.48
CA ILE A 203 11.14 34.60 -6.33
C ILE A 203 10.43 34.64 -4.97
N ILE A 204 10.44 33.54 -4.21
CA ILE A 204 9.76 33.40 -2.91
C ILE A 204 10.55 34.11 -1.80
N LYS A 205 10.37 35.44 -1.77
CA LYS A 205 10.88 36.35 -0.73
C LYS A 205 9.93 36.46 0.47
N GLY A 206 10.25 37.30 1.46
CA GLY A 206 9.53 37.41 2.73
C GLY A 206 8.01 37.63 2.62
N SER A 207 7.55 38.50 1.70
CA SER A 207 6.11 38.74 1.50
C SER A 207 5.38 37.47 1.00
N ARG A 208 5.94 36.79 -0.01
CA ARG A 208 5.38 35.54 -0.55
C ARG A 208 5.42 34.42 0.49
N ARG A 209 6.49 34.31 1.29
CA ARG A 209 6.57 33.33 2.39
C ARG A 209 5.47 33.52 3.43
N ARG A 210 5.16 34.78 3.81
CA ARG A 210 4.05 35.09 4.72
C ARG A 210 2.70 34.73 4.12
N ARG A 211 2.48 35.01 2.83
CA ARG A 211 1.25 34.61 2.12
C ARG A 211 1.07 33.10 2.08
N ILE A 212 2.13 32.37 1.69
CA ILE A 212 2.13 30.91 1.61
C ILE A 212 1.84 30.31 2.99
N ALA A 213 2.54 30.76 4.04
CA ALA A 213 2.34 30.30 5.41
C ALA A 213 0.89 30.46 5.89
N ARG A 214 0.27 31.63 5.60
CA ARG A 214 -1.15 31.86 5.90
C ARG A 214 -2.07 30.94 5.10
N GLY A 215 -1.78 30.75 3.80
CA GLY A 215 -2.58 29.88 2.92
C GLY A 215 -2.51 28.40 3.29
N SER A 216 -1.37 27.93 3.81
CA SER A 216 -1.17 26.55 4.22
C SER A 216 -1.51 26.28 5.68
N GLY A 217 -1.89 27.30 6.47
CA GLY A 217 -2.11 27.18 7.90
C GLY A 217 -0.83 26.84 8.69
N THR A 218 0.34 27.22 8.18
CA THR A 218 1.65 26.91 8.79
C THR A 218 2.44 28.17 9.14
N THR A 219 3.65 28.00 9.68
CA THR A 219 4.54 29.13 9.97
C THR A 219 5.49 29.43 8.82
N VAL A 220 6.06 30.64 8.80
CA VAL A 220 7.12 31.02 7.84
C VAL A 220 8.36 30.13 7.98
N GLN A 221 8.62 29.60 9.18
CA GLN A 221 9.71 28.66 9.42
C GLN A 221 9.49 27.34 8.67
N THR A 222 8.28 26.80 8.70
CA THR A 222 7.91 25.60 7.92
C THR A 222 8.10 25.84 6.42
N VAL A 223 7.69 27.01 5.91
CA VAL A 223 7.92 27.37 4.50
C VAL A 223 9.42 27.42 4.18
N ASN A 224 10.25 27.95 5.06
CA ASN A 224 11.71 27.96 4.88
C ASN A 224 12.30 26.56 4.86
N GLN A 225 11.82 25.66 5.73
CA GLN A 225 12.26 24.27 5.77
C GLN A 225 11.95 23.55 4.46
N VAL A 226 10.74 23.71 3.92
CA VAL A 226 10.35 23.12 2.62
C VAL A 226 11.24 23.63 1.49
N LEU A 227 11.51 24.95 1.44
CA LEU A 227 12.41 25.53 0.43
C LEU A 227 13.86 25.02 0.57
N ALA A 228 14.33 24.80 1.80
CA ALA A 228 15.65 24.24 2.05
C ALA A 228 15.74 22.77 1.60
N GLN A 229 14.74 21.96 1.91
CA GLN A 229 14.64 20.56 1.47
C GLN A 229 14.62 20.46 -0.07
N HIS A 230 13.82 21.28 -0.73
CA HIS A 230 13.82 21.35 -2.20
C HIS A 230 15.22 21.69 -2.75
N LYS A 231 15.92 22.65 -2.13
CA LYS A 231 17.28 23.03 -2.55
C LYS A 231 18.27 21.86 -2.39
N GLN A 232 18.19 21.12 -1.28
CA GLN A 232 19.03 19.93 -1.04
C GLN A 232 18.76 18.84 -2.08
N MET A 233 17.50 18.55 -2.38
CA MET A 233 17.12 17.60 -3.43
C MET A 233 17.60 18.06 -4.81
N GLN A 234 17.47 19.35 -5.11
CA GLN A 234 17.97 19.92 -6.35
C GLN A 234 19.50 19.79 -6.50
N GLU A 235 20.25 19.96 -5.40
CA GLU A 235 21.70 19.76 -5.38
C GLU A 235 22.09 18.29 -5.57
N LEU A 236 21.38 17.38 -4.91
CA LEU A 236 21.56 15.93 -5.11
C LEU A 236 21.28 15.55 -6.57
N MET A 237 20.14 15.96 -7.13
CA MET A 237 19.78 15.68 -8.53
C MET A 237 20.79 16.24 -9.52
N LYS A 238 21.38 17.41 -9.25
CA LYS A 238 22.49 17.95 -10.05
C LYS A 238 23.76 17.10 -9.97
N ARG A 239 24.09 16.56 -8.80
CA ARG A 239 25.24 15.65 -8.62
C ARG A 239 25.00 14.33 -9.33
N PHE A 240 23.80 13.76 -9.23
CA PHE A 240 23.41 12.55 -9.97
C PHE A 240 23.39 12.77 -11.49
N GLY A 241 22.85 13.89 -11.98
CA GLY A 241 22.84 14.22 -13.40
C GLY A 241 24.24 14.45 -13.99
N LYS A 242 25.21 14.92 -13.20
CA LYS A 242 26.62 15.06 -13.62
C LYS A 242 27.41 13.75 -13.54
N ASN A 243 27.08 12.85 -12.61
CA ASN A 243 27.79 11.59 -12.40
C ASN A 243 27.08 10.35 -12.99
N GLY A 244 25.93 10.51 -13.66
CA GLY A 244 25.16 9.41 -14.26
C GLY A 244 25.91 8.59 -15.33
N LYS A 245 27.07 9.06 -15.81
CA LYS A 245 27.97 8.26 -16.67
C LYS A 245 29.00 7.40 -15.91
N LYS A 246 29.13 7.52 -14.59
CA LYS A 246 30.19 6.84 -13.82
C LYS A 246 29.74 6.13 -12.55
N MET A 247 28.46 6.10 -12.22
CA MET A 247 27.98 5.32 -11.08
C MET A 247 27.54 3.93 -11.56
N LYS A 248 28.48 2.97 -11.57
CA LYS A 248 28.11 1.54 -11.59
C LYS A 248 27.43 1.25 -10.26
N LEU A 249 26.12 0.97 -10.28
CA LEU A 249 25.45 0.31 -9.16
C LEU A 249 26.15 -1.04 -8.91
N PRO A 250 26.45 -1.42 -7.65
CA PRO A 250 26.88 -2.77 -7.34
C PRO A 250 25.75 -3.72 -7.73
N GLY A 251 25.98 -4.59 -8.71
CA GLY A 251 24.99 -5.60 -9.12
C GLY A 251 24.70 -5.74 -10.62
N GLY A 252 25.38 -5.00 -11.50
CA GLY A 252 25.60 -5.40 -12.91
C GLY A 252 24.49 -6.17 -13.64
N LEU A 253 23.26 -5.64 -13.70
CA LEU A 253 22.23 -6.14 -14.62
C LEU A 253 21.76 -4.99 -15.52
N PRO A 254 21.79 -5.16 -16.84
CA PRO A 254 21.31 -4.16 -17.78
C PRO A 254 19.78 -4.24 -17.94
N PHE A 255 19.20 -3.05 -18.03
CA PHE A 255 17.81 -2.68 -18.31
C PHE A 255 16.85 -2.69 -17.12
#